data_AF-A0A7S2JVJ3-F1
#
_entry.id   AF-A0A7S2JVJ3-F1
#
_cell.length_a   1.000
_cell.length_b   1.000
_cell.length_c   1.000
_cell.angle_alpha   90.00
_cell.angle_beta   90.00
_cell.angle_gamma   90.00
#
_symmetry.space_group_name_H-M   'P 1'
#
loop_
_entity.id
_entity.type
_entity.pdbx_description
1 polymer ?
#
loop_
_entity_poly.entity_id
_entity_poly.type
_entity_poly.pdbx_seq_one_letter_code
_entity_poly.pdbx_strand_id
1 'polypeptide(L)'
;AGEGAVVGVTAQSPVAVPALAEAAAACTSHLTELARKTVNEANSRDGTSFSKLWIELEKQGWRILKRKSATYYLPPGIVRGPGVSVRADYFDSRLQVAQHVLSTSAPIAPPVATRKQTRQTSVQ
;
A
#
# COMPACT_ATOMS: atom_id res chain seq x y z
N ALA A 1 -30.26 32.37 38.76
CA ALA A 1 -29.89 32.56 37.34
C ALA A 1 -28.41 32.89 37.35
N GLY A 2 -27.47 32.04 36.99
CA GLY A 2 -27.45 30.96 36.00
C GLY A 2 -26.14 31.13 35.21
N GLU A 3 -25.01 31.08 35.93
CA GLU A 3 -23.65 31.19 35.36
C GLU A 3 -23.36 29.95 34.51
N GLY A 4 -23.35 30.13 33.19
CA GLY A 4 -22.93 29.12 32.23
C GLY A 4 -21.43 29.20 31.99
N ALA A 5 -20.68 28.32 32.66
CA ALA A 5 -19.27 28.11 32.43
C ALA A 5 -19.04 27.52 31.02
N VAL A 6 -18.42 28.30 30.14
CA VAL A 6 -17.93 27.84 28.83
C VAL A 6 -16.55 27.20 29.02
N VAL A 7 -16.53 25.87 29.03
CA VAL A 7 -15.29 25.07 29.09
C VAL A 7 -14.59 25.18 27.73
N GLY A 8 -13.41 25.80 27.72
CA GLY A 8 -12.51 25.81 26.58
C GLY A 8 -12.02 24.40 26.26
N VAL A 9 -12.41 23.89 25.10
CA VAL A 9 -11.76 22.73 24.47
C VAL A 9 -10.60 23.27 23.63
N THR A 10 -9.43 23.29 24.25
CA THR A 10 -8.13 23.31 23.55
C THR A 10 -7.76 21.88 23.20
N ALA A 11 -7.93 21.50 21.93
CA ALA A 11 -7.39 20.28 21.33
C ALA A 11 -7.57 20.45 19.81
N GLN A 12 -6.62 20.23 18.92
CA GLN A 12 -5.32 19.63 19.03
C GLN A 12 -4.62 20.00 17.72
N SER A 13 -3.42 20.56 17.83
CA SER A 13 -2.57 20.90 16.69
C SER A 13 -2.38 19.66 15.80
N PRO A 14 -2.65 19.69 14.48
CA PRO A 14 -2.18 18.64 13.59
C PRO A 14 -0.67 18.80 13.48
N VAL A 15 0.05 18.02 14.29
CA VAL A 15 1.51 17.90 14.20
C VAL A 15 1.81 17.34 12.83
N ALA A 16 2.20 18.21 11.92
CA ALA A 16 2.82 17.86 10.67
C ALA A 16 4.03 16.97 11.01
N VAL A 17 3.95 15.70 10.64
CA VAL A 17 5.10 14.79 10.55
C VAL A 17 5.49 14.64 9.08
N PRO A 18 6.15 15.63 8.44
CA PRO A 18 6.70 15.48 7.10
C PRO A 18 8.16 14.97 7.14
N ALA A 19 8.62 14.33 8.22
CA ALA A 19 10.03 13.96 8.39
C ALA A 19 10.33 12.46 8.15
N LEU A 20 9.30 11.63 7.97
CA LEU A 20 9.46 10.20 7.67
C LEU A 20 9.14 9.86 6.20
N ALA A 21 9.15 10.87 5.31
CA ALA A 21 8.91 10.67 3.87
C ALA A 21 10.21 10.66 3.06
N GLU A 22 11.28 11.34 3.50
CA GLU A 22 12.51 11.46 2.71
C GLU A 22 13.49 10.29 2.87
N ALA A 23 13.58 9.69 4.07
CA ALA A 23 14.41 8.49 4.25
C ALA A 23 13.89 7.28 3.44
N ALA A 24 12.62 7.30 3.03
CA ALA A 24 12.04 6.29 2.16
C ALA A 24 12.53 6.42 0.70
N ALA A 25 12.93 7.62 0.24
CA ALA A 25 13.29 7.89 -1.17
C ALA A 25 14.59 7.19 -1.60
N ALA A 26 15.61 7.15 -0.73
CA ALA A 26 16.85 6.42 -1.01
C ALA A 26 16.66 4.89 -0.94
N CYS A 27 15.76 4.42 -0.07
CA CYS A 27 15.42 3.00 0.06
C CYS A 27 14.54 2.52 -1.12
N THR A 28 13.82 3.42 -1.79
CA THR A 28 12.95 3.08 -2.92
C THR A 28 13.74 2.68 -4.16
N SER A 29 14.91 3.27 -4.43
CA SER A 29 15.74 2.93 -5.59
C SER A 29 16.17 1.45 -5.59
N HIS A 30 16.55 0.93 -4.42
CA HIS A 30 16.94 -0.48 -4.28
C HIS A 30 15.74 -1.43 -4.46
N LEU A 31 14.60 -1.08 -3.88
CA LEU A 31 13.35 -1.81 -4.05
C LEU A 31 12.87 -1.81 -5.51
N THR A 32 13.02 -0.68 -6.21
CA THR A 32 12.64 -0.53 -7.62
C THR A 32 13.51 -1.42 -8.51
N GLU A 33 14.82 -1.49 -8.25
CA GLU A 33 15.69 -2.38 -9.00
C GLU A 33 15.35 -3.86 -8.77
N LEU A 34 15.12 -4.26 -7.51
CA LEU A 34 14.68 -5.62 -7.18
C LEU A 34 13.32 -5.94 -7.82
N ALA A 35 12.40 -4.97 -7.87
CA ALA A 35 11.11 -5.12 -8.52
C ALA A 35 11.26 -5.29 -10.03
N ARG A 36 12.13 -4.50 -10.67
CA ARG A 36 12.40 -4.62 -12.11
C ARG A 36 13.00 -5.98 -12.47
N LYS A 37 13.97 -6.44 -11.67
CA LYS A 37 14.53 -7.80 -11.79
C LYS A 37 13.44 -8.86 -11.63
N THR A 38 12.60 -8.72 -10.59
CA THR A 38 11.48 -9.64 -10.35
C THR A 38 10.46 -9.67 -11.49
N VAL A 39 10.12 -8.54 -12.12
CA VAL A 39 9.21 -8.52 -13.27
C VAL A 39 9.82 -9.24 -14.47
N ASN A 40 11.11 -9.02 -14.74
CA ASN A 40 11.83 -9.72 -15.80
C ASN A 40 11.96 -11.23 -15.51
N GLU A 41 12.10 -11.58 -14.23
CA GLU A 41 12.22 -12.96 -13.74
C GLU A 41 10.87 -13.55 -13.30
N ALA A 42 9.73 -12.92 -13.60
CA ALA A 42 8.42 -13.38 -13.14
C ALA A 42 8.04 -14.75 -13.73
N ASN A 43 8.75 -15.18 -14.78
CA ASN A 43 8.66 -16.50 -15.39
C ASN A 43 9.69 -17.50 -14.84
N SER A 44 10.73 -17.03 -14.13
CA SER A 44 11.76 -17.86 -13.53
C SER A 44 11.25 -18.44 -12.20
N ARG A 45 11.26 -19.77 -12.11
CA ARG A 45 10.82 -20.51 -10.92
C ARG A 45 11.72 -20.27 -9.71
N ASP A 46 12.92 -19.75 -9.94
CA ASP A 46 14.00 -19.64 -8.96
C ASP A 46 13.68 -18.70 -7.80
N GLY A 47 12.76 -17.74 -7.97
CA GLY A 47 12.18 -16.95 -6.86
C GLY A 47 13.16 -16.13 -6.01
N THR A 48 14.46 -16.18 -6.28
CA THR A 48 15.55 -15.60 -5.49
C THR A 48 15.46 -14.07 -5.45
N SER A 49 15.15 -13.44 -6.58
CA SER A 49 14.97 -11.98 -6.68
C SER A 49 13.73 -11.49 -5.95
N PHE A 50 12.62 -12.23 -6.05
CA PHE A 50 11.42 -11.92 -5.28
C PHE A 50 11.64 -12.06 -3.78
N SER A 51 12.41 -13.07 -3.34
CA SER A 51 12.74 -13.22 -1.92
C SER A 51 13.51 -12.02 -1.37
N LYS A 52 14.49 -11.50 -2.12
CA LYS A 52 15.23 -10.29 -1.74
C LYS A 52 14.32 -9.06 -1.67
N LEU A 53 13.46 -8.88 -2.68
CA LEU A 53 12.44 -7.84 -2.70
C LEU A 53 11.50 -7.95 -1.48
N TRP A 54 11.05 -9.17 -1.19
CA TRP A 54 10.12 -9.44 -0.10
C TRP A 54 10.71 -9.08 1.26
N ILE A 55 11.99 -9.39 1.51
CA ILE A 55 12.68 -9.01 2.76
C ILE A 55 12.62 -7.50 2.97
N GLU A 56 12.85 -6.71 1.93
CA GLU A 56 12.77 -5.24 2.01
C GLU A 56 11.33 -4.75 2.21
N LEU A 57 10.36 -5.35 1.52
CA LEU A 57 8.94 -5.01 1.72
C LEU A 57 8.46 -5.34 3.13
N GLU A 58 8.89 -6.45 3.70
CA GLU A 58 8.53 -6.87 5.05
C GLU A 58 9.05 -5.87 6.10
N LYS A 59 10.25 -5.30 5.90
CA LYS A 59 10.77 -4.20 6.73
C LYS A 59 9.91 -2.94 6.62
N GLN A 60 9.31 -2.69 5.46
CA GLN A 60 8.34 -1.60 5.24
C GLN A 60 6.95 -1.92 5.81
N GLY A 61 6.79 -3.09 6.46
CA GLY A 61 5.54 -3.50 7.11
C GLY A 61 4.57 -4.25 6.20
N TRP A 62 5.00 -4.70 5.01
CA TRP A 62 4.22 -5.61 4.19
C TRP A 62 4.07 -6.97 4.86
N ARG A 63 2.96 -7.66 4.59
CA ARG A 63 2.63 -8.96 5.20
C ARG A 63 2.15 -9.96 4.16
N ILE A 64 2.52 -11.24 4.33
CA ILE A 64 1.92 -12.35 3.58
C ILE A 64 0.80 -12.97 4.40
N LEU A 65 -0.37 -13.10 3.78
CA LEU A 65 -1.48 -13.90 4.28
C LEU A 65 -1.63 -15.17 3.45
N LYS A 66 -1.23 -16.31 4.01
CA LYS A 66 -1.46 -17.62 3.40
C LYS A 66 -2.84 -18.15 3.80
N ARG A 67 -3.67 -18.48 2.82
CA ARG A 67 -4.92 -19.22 2.96
C ARG A 67 -4.77 -20.58 2.26
N LYS A 68 -5.70 -21.51 2.54
CA LYS A 68 -5.63 -22.93 2.11
C LYS A 68 -5.18 -23.14 0.65
N SER A 69 -5.60 -22.28 -0.28
CA SER A 69 -5.27 -22.39 -1.71
C SER A 69 -4.61 -21.15 -2.32
N ALA A 70 -4.39 -20.08 -1.54
CA ALA A 70 -3.98 -18.79 -2.09
C ALA A 70 -3.07 -18.03 -1.13
N THR A 71 -2.11 -17.31 -1.70
CA THR A 71 -1.21 -16.41 -0.97
C THR A 71 -1.57 -14.98 -1.34
N TYR A 72 -1.80 -14.14 -0.34
CA TYR A 72 -2.09 -12.72 -0.52
C TYR A 72 -0.96 -11.88 0.08
N TYR A 73 -0.63 -10.79 -0.57
CA TYR A 73 0.40 -9.84 -0.18
C TYR A 73 -0.28 -8.53 0.19
N LEU A 74 -0.19 -8.17 1.47
CA LEU A 74 -0.86 -7.03 2.07
C LEU A 74 0.17 -5.92 2.31
N PRO A 75 -0.04 -4.71 1.76
CA PRO A 75 0.79 -3.56 2.10
C PRO A 75 0.57 -3.12 3.55
N PRO A 76 1.48 -2.30 4.11
CA PRO A 76 1.36 -1.80 5.47
C PRO A 76 0.04 -1.03 5.65
N GLY A 77 -0.64 -1.29 6.77
CA GLY A 77 -1.91 -0.63 7.12
C GLY A 77 -3.16 -1.25 6.50
N ILE A 78 -3.04 -2.19 5.55
CA ILE A 78 -4.19 -2.90 4.98
C ILE A 78 -4.46 -4.20 5.75
N VAL A 79 -5.69 -4.30 6.28
CA VAL A 79 -6.21 -5.52 6.89
C VAL A 79 -7.31 -6.07 6.01
N ARG A 80 -7.24 -7.38 5.70
CA ARG A 80 -8.25 -8.04 4.88
C ARG A 80 -9.60 -8.06 5.62
N GLY A 81 -10.61 -7.40 5.05
CA GLY A 81 -11.94 -7.25 5.65
C GLY A 81 -12.98 -6.80 4.62
N PRO A 82 -14.24 -6.58 5.04
CA PRO A 82 -15.26 -6.03 4.16
C PRO A 82 -14.84 -4.63 3.70
N GLY A 83 -14.87 -4.39 2.38
CA GLY A 83 -14.54 -3.09 1.79
C GLY A 83 -13.16 -2.97 1.13
N VAL A 84 -12.26 -3.96 1.31
CA VAL A 84 -10.97 -4.00 0.60
C VAL A 84 -11.02 -4.96 -0.60
N SER A 85 -10.53 -4.51 -1.74
CA SER A 85 -10.59 -5.23 -3.02
C SER A 85 -9.23 -5.77 -3.44
N VAL A 86 -9.23 -7.01 -3.97
CA VAL A 86 -8.03 -7.61 -4.57
C VAL A 86 -7.56 -6.74 -5.72
N ARG A 87 -6.24 -6.56 -5.87
CA ARG A 87 -5.52 -5.77 -6.87
C ARG A 87 -5.64 -4.25 -6.74
N ALA A 88 -6.52 -3.77 -5.85
CA ALA A 88 -6.61 -2.36 -5.48
C ALA A 88 -5.92 -2.11 -4.13
N ASP A 89 -6.29 -2.88 -3.11
CA ASP A 89 -5.79 -2.71 -1.74
C ASP A 89 -4.74 -3.76 -1.35
N TYR A 90 -4.79 -4.96 -1.95
CA TYR A 90 -3.86 -6.06 -1.69
C TYR A 90 -3.67 -6.93 -2.92
N PHE A 91 -2.56 -7.66 -3.00
CA PHE A 91 -2.17 -8.35 -4.22
C PHE A 91 -2.23 -9.88 -4.06
N ASP A 92 -2.64 -10.59 -5.12
CA ASP A 92 -2.69 -12.06 -5.13
C ASP A 92 -1.45 -12.70 -5.80
N SER A 93 -0.63 -11.89 -6.46
CA SER A 93 0.55 -12.35 -7.20
C SER A 93 1.80 -11.52 -6.92
N ARG A 94 2.94 -12.20 -6.91
CA ARG A 94 4.28 -11.60 -6.82
C ARG A 94 4.54 -10.55 -7.90
N LEU A 95 4.05 -10.81 -9.11
CA LEU A 95 4.18 -9.90 -10.24
C LEU A 95 3.46 -8.57 -9.98
N GLN A 96 2.26 -8.63 -9.39
CA GLN A 96 1.49 -7.43 -9.08
C GLN A 96 2.13 -6.59 -7.99
N VAL A 97 2.73 -7.24 -6.98
CA VAL A 97 3.52 -6.55 -5.95
C VAL A 97 4.69 -5.82 -6.60
N ALA A 98 5.46 -6.50 -7.46
CA ALA A 98 6.59 -5.89 -8.15
C ALA A 98 6.16 -4.72 -9.06
N GLN A 99 5.09 -4.89 -9.85
CA GLN A 99 4.53 -3.82 -10.68
C GLN A 99 4.04 -2.63 -9.85
N HIS A 100 3.41 -2.91 -8.70
CA HIS A 100 2.98 -1.86 -7.78
C HIS A 100 4.20 -1.08 -7.25
N VAL A 101 5.25 -1.76 -6.80
CA VAL A 101 6.49 -1.10 -6.33
C VAL A 101 7.11 -0.22 -7.43
N LEU A 102 7.17 -0.70 -8.68
CA LEU A 102 7.66 0.07 -9.83
C LEU A 102 6.78 1.29 -10.15
N SER A 103 5.45 1.14 -10.01
CA SER A 103 4.50 2.23 -10.25
C SER A 103 4.53 3.26 -9.11
N THR A 104 4.78 2.78 -7.89
CA THR A 104 4.81 3.57 -6.65
C THR A 104 6.13 4.30 -6.45
N SER A 105 7.21 3.85 -7.10
CA SER A 105 8.49 4.58 -7.12
C SER A 105 8.45 5.85 -7.99
N ALA A 106 7.42 6.02 -8.84
CA ALA A 106 7.11 7.34 -9.36
C ALA A 106 6.61 8.18 -8.17
N PRO A 107 7.00 9.46 -8.00
CA PRO A 107 6.54 10.28 -6.89
C PRO A 107 5.01 10.39 -6.95
N ILE A 108 4.33 9.50 -6.22
CA ILE A 108 2.88 9.45 -6.10
C ILE A 108 2.50 10.68 -5.30
N ALA A 109 2.02 11.69 -6.01
CA ALA A 109 1.09 12.64 -5.43
C ALA A 109 0.00 11.85 -4.68
N PRO A 110 -0.31 12.21 -3.42
CA PRO A 110 -1.18 11.43 -2.56
C PRO A 110 -2.46 11.01 -3.28
N PRO A 111 -2.98 9.81 -3.02
CA PRO A 111 -4.13 9.28 -3.74
C PRO A 111 -5.32 10.20 -3.54
N VAL A 112 -5.61 11.03 -4.56
CA VAL A 112 -6.90 11.67 -4.71
C VAL A 112 -7.91 10.54 -4.87
N ALA A 113 -8.63 10.26 -3.79
CA ALA A 113 -9.72 9.30 -3.74
C ALA A 113 -10.83 9.74 -4.71
N THR A 114 -10.67 9.47 -6.00
CA THR A 114 -11.72 9.73 -6.99
C THR A 114 -12.44 8.43 -7.29
N ARG A 115 -13.19 7.96 -6.29
CA ARG A 115 -14.19 6.93 -6.47
C ARG A 115 -15.37 7.54 -7.26
N LYS A 116 -15.32 7.47 -8.59
CA LYS A 116 -16.52 7.61 -9.46
C LYS A 116 -16.90 6.24 -10.01
N GLN A 117 -17.52 5.43 -9.15
CA GLN A 117 -18.18 4.20 -9.56
C GLN A 117 -19.61 4.55 -10.00
N THR A 118 -19.76 5.02 -11.24
CA THR A 118 -21.10 5.17 -11.85
C THR A 118 -21.61 3.78 -12.19
N ARG A 119 -22.59 3.32 -11.41
CA ARG A 119 -23.45 2.20 -11.79
C ARG A 119 -24.22 2.59 -13.06
N GLN A 120 -23.90 1.95 -14.18
CA GLN A 120 -24.80 1.89 -15.33
C GLN A 120 -25.68 0.64 -15.14
N THR A 121 -26.82 0.80 -14.48
CA THR A 121 -27.95 -0.13 -14.58
C THR A 121 -28.85 0.42 -15.69
N SER A 122 -28.67 -0.07 -16.91
CA SER A 122 -29.67 0.09 -17.97
C SER A 122 -30.59 -1.12 -17.91
N VAL A 123 -31.85 -0.86 -17.57
CA VAL A 123 -32.94 -1.82 -17.61
C VAL A 123 -33.43 -1.89 -19.06
N GLN A 124 -33.64 -3.09 -19.58
CA GLN A 124 -34.54 -3.35 -20.71
C GLN A 124 -35.52 -4.43 -20.28
#